data_AF-A0A1T3NK46-F1
#
_entry.id   AF-A0A1T3NK46-F1
#
_cell.length_a   1.000
_cell.length_b   1.000
_cell.length_c   1.000
_cell.angle_alpha   90.00
_cell.angle_beta   90.00
_cell.angle_gamma   90.00
#
_symmetry.space_group_name_H-M   'P 1'
#
loop_
_entity.id
_entity.type
_entity.pdbx_description
1 polymer ?
#
loop_
_entity_poly.entity_id
_entity_poly.type
_entity_poly.pdbx_seq_one_letter_code
_entity_poly.pdbx_strand_id
1 'polypeptide(L)'
;MIALCLLVVGGCSRGPAHRGDDPLPAPFDGAAVASPEQERFLHESEERAVAACMRQRGLSYREVPAGRAVAENPYGLLTETQAARNGYGLTADLLAGPPDDPNAELLARLDPEGRAAWRAALTGTGKDERTLSAPDSPDLRINTDGCVYLGRMALYGSEWEQAALTVAGLTTRVIDQVLADPGFRSAQRRWADCMRANGEQFATLQDARGAIQNAAHDAGGDRVALQAVGRRELRLAERDAACQRQSDLPEAVRTAQKRVEAALPASSRRQAAELADLRKRALGPDPTGHRREPSAPKRPATMPRGGR
;
A
#
# COMPACT_ATOMS: atom_id res chain seq x y z
N MET A 1 -13.17 -24.68 -69.24
CA MET A 1 -12.76 -25.13 -67.89
C MET A 1 -12.71 -23.91 -67.00
N ILE A 2 -13.70 -23.75 -66.11
CA ILE A 2 -13.81 -22.61 -65.18
C ILE A 2 -13.42 -23.12 -63.80
N ALA A 3 -12.35 -22.58 -63.22
CA ALA A 3 -11.91 -22.87 -61.86
C ALA A 3 -12.36 -21.71 -60.94
N LEU A 4 -13.21 -22.05 -59.97
CA LEU A 4 -13.75 -21.16 -58.95
C LEU A 4 -12.90 -21.30 -57.69
N CYS A 5 -12.12 -20.27 -57.34
CA CYS A 5 -11.42 -20.18 -56.05
C CYS A 5 -12.31 -19.51 -55.01
N LEU A 6 -12.78 -20.28 -54.02
CA LEU A 6 -13.44 -19.78 -52.81
C LEU A 6 -12.37 -19.43 -51.77
N LEU A 7 -12.25 -18.13 -51.44
CA LEU A 7 -11.48 -17.61 -50.31
C LEU A 7 -12.34 -17.72 -49.04
N VAL A 8 -11.91 -18.55 -48.09
CA VAL A 8 -12.49 -18.62 -46.74
C VAL A 8 -11.81 -17.57 -45.86
N VAL A 9 -12.56 -16.55 -45.43
CA VAL A 9 -12.11 -15.57 -44.45
C VAL A 9 -12.36 -16.15 -43.05
N GLY A 10 -11.29 -16.61 -42.38
CA GLY A 10 -11.34 -17.01 -40.97
C GLY A 10 -11.29 -15.78 -40.05
N GLY A 11 -12.42 -15.41 -39.46
CA GLY A 11 -12.49 -14.41 -38.40
C GLY A 11 -12.11 -15.02 -37.06
N CYS A 12 -10.99 -14.57 -36.49
CA CYS A 12 -10.63 -14.88 -35.10
C CYS A 12 -11.56 -14.10 -34.15
N SER A 13 -12.57 -14.77 -33.60
CA SER A 13 -13.31 -14.28 -32.44
C SER A 13 -12.39 -14.31 -31.21
N ARG A 14 -11.92 -13.14 -30.76
CA ARG A 14 -11.36 -12.98 -29.42
C ARG A 14 -12.47 -13.33 -28.42
N GLY A 15 -12.30 -14.44 -27.70
CA GLY A 15 -13.13 -14.76 -26.55
C GLY A 15 -13.06 -13.63 -25.51
N PRO A 16 -14.11 -13.43 -24.70
CA PRO A 16 -14.10 -12.40 -23.66
C PRO A 16 -12.94 -12.67 -22.70
N ALA A 17 -12.06 -11.68 -22.54
CA ALA A 17 -11.06 -11.69 -21.48
C ALA A 17 -11.76 -11.93 -20.13
N HIS A 18 -11.16 -12.75 -19.27
CA HIS A 18 -11.62 -12.96 -17.91
C HIS A 18 -11.72 -11.59 -17.20
N ARG A 19 -12.95 -11.10 -16.97
CA ARG A 19 -13.23 -9.82 -16.29
C ARG A 19 -12.78 -9.78 -14.80
N GLY A 20 -12.07 -10.79 -14.34
CA GLY A 20 -11.64 -10.95 -12.94
C GLY A 20 -10.28 -10.34 -12.61
N ASP A 21 -9.47 -10.00 -13.63
CA ASP A 21 -8.09 -9.54 -13.46
C ASP A 21 -7.88 -8.04 -13.79
N ASP A 22 -8.96 -7.30 -14.08
CA ASP A 22 -8.84 -5.86 -14.30
C ASP A 22 -8.36 -5.16 -13.01
N PRO A 23 -7.38 -4.24 -13.09
CA PRO A 23 -6.94 -3.48 -11.94
C PRO A 23 -8.10 -2.79 -11.23
N LEU A 24 -8.13 -2.90 -9.90
CA LEU A 24 -9.12 -2.21 -9.08
C LEU A 24 -8.91 -0.69 -9.20
N PRO A 25 -10.00 0.11 -9.23
CA PRO A 25 -9.88 1.56 -9.26
C PRO A 25 -9.14 2.10 -8.04
N ALA A 26 -8.28 3.09 -8.27
CA ALA A 26 -7.64 3.90 -7.24
C ALA A 26 -7.55 5.35 -7.75
N PRO A 27 -7.64 6.38 -6.88
CA PRO A 27 -7.55 7.78 -7.27
C PRO A 27 -6.32 8.08 -8.13
N PHE A 28 -6.51 8.91 -9.15
CA PHE A 28 -5.48 9.36 -10.09
C PHE A 28 -4.68 8.21 -10.71
N ASP A 29 -5.39 7.15 -11.14
CA ASP A 29 -4.80 5.93 -11.71
C ASP A 29 -3.73 5.28 -10.82
N GLY A 30 -3.86 5.45 -9.50
CA GLY A 30 -2.90 4.91 -8.53
C GLY A 30 -1.60 5.70 -8.47
N ALA A 31 -1.56 6.99 -8.84
CA ALA A 31 -0.35 7.82 -8.74
C ALA A 31 0.31 7.82 -7.35
N ALA A 32 -0.48 7.60 -6.29
CA ALA A 32 0.00 7.48 -4.92
C ALA A 32 0.53 6.08 -4.54
N VAL A 33 0.28 5.06 -5.36
CA VAL A 33 0.54 3.64 -5.06
C VAL A 33 1.68 3.11 -5.94
N ALA A 34 2.66 2.43 -5.35
CA ALA A 34 3.63 1.64 -6.10
C ALA A 34 3.33 0.14 -6.01
N SER A 35 3.89 -0.67 -6.92
CA SER A 35 3.80 -2.13 -6.79
C SER A 35 4.52 -2.60 -5.51
N PRO A 36 4.19 -3.78 -4.95
CA PRO A 36 4.89 -4.31 -3.77
C PRO A 36 6.41 -4.40 -3.94
N GLU A 37 6.90 -4.68 -5.15
CA GLU A 37 8.32 -4.71 -5.49
C GLU A 37 8.94 -3.31 -5.50
N GLN A 38 8.21 -2.33 -6.05
CA GLN A 38 8.64 -0.93 -6.06
C GLN A 38 8.67 -0.35 -4.65
N GLU A 39 7.64 -0.58 -3.83
CA GLU A 39 7.60 -0.17 -2.42
C GLU A 39 8.78 -0.75 -1.63
N ARG A 40 9.05 -2.06 -1.81
CA ARG A 40 10.21 -2.70 -1.17
C ARG A 40 11.53 -2.02 -1.56
N PHE A 41 11.72 -1.78 -2.86
CA PHE A 41 12.93 -1.15 -3.35
C PHE A 41 13.10 0.29 -2.83
N LEU A 42 12.02 1.06 -2.79
CA LEU A 42 12.00 2.42 -2.27
C LEU A 42 12.33 2.42 -0.78
N HIS A 43 11.68 1.56 0.01
CA HIS A 43 11.97 1.35 1.43
C HIS A 43 13.46 1.04 1.67
N GLU A 44 14.00 0.04 0.97
CA GLU A 44 15.43 -0.30 1.09
C GLU A 44 16.35 0.87 0.69
N SER A 45 15.93 1.71 -0.25
CA SER A 45 16.68 2.90 -0.65
C SER A 45 16.61 4.02 0.38
N GLU A 46 15.45 4.24 1.01
CA GLU A 46 15.30 5.16 2.15
C GLU A 46 16.19 4.72 3.31
N GLU A 47 16.14 3.45 3.71
CA GLU A 47 16.92 2.90 4.81
C GLU A 47 18.44 3.03 4.59
N ARG A 48 18.92 2.79 3.36
CA ARG A 48 20.32 3.05 2.99
C ARG A 48 20.70 4.52 3.14
N ALA A 49 19.82 5.43 2.74
CA ALA A 49 20.06 6.87 2.86
C ALA A 49 20.09 7.31 4.34
N VAL A 50 19.19 6.77 5.17
CA VAL A 50 19.19 6.97 6.63
C VAL A 50 20.49 6.44 7.24
N ALA A 51 20.90 5.23 6.90
CA ALA A 51 22.15 4.63 7.39
C ALA A 51 23.38 5.47 7.02
N ALA A 52 23.40 6.04 5.81
CA ALA A 52 24.46 6.94 5.37
C ALA A 52 24.51 8.23 6.21
N CYS A 53 23.35 8.86 6.46
CA CYS A 53 23.27 10.05 7.31
C CYS A 53 23.70 9.76 8.76
N MET A 54 23.22 8.67 9.34
CA MET A 54 23.58 8.26 10.71
C MET A 54 25.09 8.04 10.83
N ARG A 55 25.70 7.37 9.85
CA ARG A 55 27.16 7.17 9.79
C ARG A 55 27.93 8.48 9.69
N GLN A 56 27.46 9.44 8.89
CA GLN A 56 28.08 10.77 8.80
C GLN A 56 28.05 11.51 10.15
N ARG A 57 27.06 11.23 10.99
CA ARG A 57 26.94 11.75 12.36
C ARG A 57 27.69 10.93 13.40
N GLY A 58 28.49 9.94 12.98
CA GLY A 58 29.25 9.06 13.88
C GLY A 58 28.40 8.03 14.62
N LEU A 59 27.15 7.80 14.19
CA LEU A 59 26.21 6.89 14.83
C LEU A 59 26.04 5.62 14.00
N SER A 60 26.02 4.48 14.67
CA SER A 60 25.68 3.20 14.04
C SER A 60 24.17 3.11 13.78
N TYR A 61 23.80 2.62 12.62
CA TYR A 61 22.42 2.34 12.24
C TYR A 61 22.39 1.10 11.35
N ARG A 62 21.48 0.18 11.63
CA ARG A 62 21.18 -0.99 10.81
C ARG A 62 19.87 -0.74 10.08
N GLU A 63 19.90 -0.92 8.77
CA GLU A 63 18.73 -0.79 7.89
C GLU A 63 17.59 -1.68 8.38
N VAL A 64 16.40 -1.08 8.52
CA VAL A 64 15.19 -1.79 8.91
C VAL A 64 14.63 -2.49 7.68
N PRO A 65 14.38 -3.81 7.71
CA PRO A 65 13.84 -4.51 6.55
C PRO A 65 12.43 -4.02 6.21
N ALA A 66 12.09 -4.04 4.91
CA ALA A 66 10.74 -3.75 4.48
C ALA A 66 9.75 -4.74 5.11
N GLY A 67 8.65 -4.22 5.65
CA GLY A 67 7.54 -5.03 6.13
C GLY A 67 6.83 -5.77 4.99
N ARG A 68 5.88 -6.63 5.36
CA ARG A 68 4.97 -7.23 4.37
C ARG A 68 4.09 -6.12 3.78
N ALA A 69 4.19 -5.89 2.48
CA ALA A 69 3.27 -5.01 1.76
C ALA A 69 2.05 -5.82 1.30
N VAL A 70 0.88 -5.58 1.90
CA VAL A 70 -0.41 -5.98 1.33
C VAL A 70 -1.01 -4.73 0.72
N ALA A 71 -1.08 -4.68 -0.61
CA ALA A 71 -1.69 -3.55 -1.30
C ALA A 71 -3.19 -3.49 -0.97
N GLU A 72 -3.59 -2.52 -0.16
CA GLU A 72 -4.98 -2.26 0.15
C GLU A 72 -5.60 -1.34 -0.91
N ASN A 73 -6.82 -1.68 -1.33
CA ASN A 73 -7.58 -0.77 -2.19
C ASN A 73 -8.25 0.31 -1.32
N PRO A 74 -8.11 1.61 -1.66
CA PRO A 74 -8.65 2.70 -0.83
C PRO A 74 -10.17 2.69 -0.69
N TYR A 75 -10.90 2.00 -1.59
CA TYR A 75 -12.35 1.86 -1.51
C TYR A 75 -12.80 0.58 -0.81
N GLY A 76 -11.87 -0.23 -0.30
CA GLY A 76 -12.17 -1.55 0.30
C GLY A 76 -12.49 -2.63 -0.72
N LEU A 77 -12.18 -2.42 -2.00
CA LEU A 77 -12.41 -3.43 -3.04
C LEU A 77 -11.41 -4.58 -2.94
N LEU A 78 -11.87 -5.79 -3.28
CA LEU A 78 -11.06 -6.99 -3.31
C LEU A 78 -11.19 -7.69 -4.67
N THR A 79 -10.06 -8.21 -5.16
CA THR A 79 -10.09 -9.26 -6.18
C THR A 79 -10.31 -10.63 -5.52
N GLU A 80 -10.85 -11.61 -6.26
CA GLU A 80 -11.01 -12.98 -5.74
C GLU A 80 -9.65 -13.59 -5.33
N THR A 81 -8.60 -13.31 -6.11
CA THR A 81 -7.24 -13.76 -5.82
C THR A 81 -6.70 -13.16 -4.51
N GLN A 82 -6.91 -11.87 -4.28
CA GLN A 82 -6.51 -11.21 -3.03
C GLN A 82 -7.29 -11.77 -1.84
N ALA A 83 -8.60 -11.92 -1.97
CA ALA A 83 -9.47 -12.46 -0.94
C ALA A 83 -9.05 -13.88 -0.52
N ALA A 84 -8.82 -14.77 -1.48
CA ALA A 84 -8.43 -16.16 -1.20
C ALA A 84 -7.02 -16.28 -0.62
N ARG A 85 -6.07 -15.43 -1.05
CA ARG A 85 -4.66 -15.53 -0.62
C ARG A 85 -4.37 -14.80 0.69
N ASN A 86 -4.97 -13.63 0.88
CA ASN A 86 -4.61 -12.69 1.93
C ASN A 86 -5.78 -12.34 2.85
N GLY A 87 -7.02 -12.60 2.46
CA GLY A 87 -8.17 -12.08 3.17
C GLY A 87 -8.22 -10.56 3.07
N TYR A 88 -8.48 -9.89 4.20
CA TYR A 88 -8.33 -8.44 4.33
C TYR A 88 -6.90 -8.00 4.66
N GLY A 89 -6.01 -8.94 5.03
CA GLY A 89 -4.64 -8.70 5.49
C GLY A 89 -4.49 -8.50 7.00
N LEU A 90 -5.60 -8.40 7.75
CA LEU A 90 -5.60 -7.86 9.12
C LEU A 90 -4.97 -8.81 10.15
N THR A 91 -5.33 -10.09 10.11
CA THR A 91 -4.81 -11.06 11.08
C THR A 91 -3.42 -11.57 10.72
N ALA A 92 -3.06 -11.55 9.44
CA ALA A 92 -1.77 -12.05 8.99
C ALA A 92 -0.62 -11.20 9.55
N ASP A 93 -0.79 -9.88 9.60
CA ASP A 93 0.21 -8.96 10.15
C ASP A 93 0.32 -9.10 11.67
N LEU A 94 -0.82 -9.25 12.36
CA LEU A 94 -0.82 -9.51 13.81
C LEU A 94 -0.17 -10.85 14.17
N LEU A 95 -0.37 -11.89 13.35
CA LEU A 95 0.23 -13.22 13.54
C LEU A 95 1.73 -13.25 13.24
N ALA A 96 2.18 -12.41 12.30
CA ALA A 96 3.59 -12.20 12.01
C ALA A 96 4.29 -11.42 13.13
N GLY A 97 3.55 -10.52 13.79
CA GLY A 97 4.11 -9.60 14.78
C GLY A 97 4.88 -8.46 14.11
N PRO A 98 5.27 -7.43 14.88
CA PRO A 98 6.19 -6.42 14.38
C PRO A 98 7.52 -7.10 14.01
N PRO A 99 8.16 -6.70 12.90
CA PRO A 99 9.52 -7.18 12.61
C PRO A 99 10.45 -6.76 13.75
N ASP A 100 11.43 -7.62 14.07
CA ASP A 100 12.46 -7.29 15.05
C ASP A 100 13.20 -6.02 14.62
N ASP A 101 13.29 -5.02 15.51
CA ASP A 101 14.09 -3.82 15.26
C ASP A 101 15.58 -4.19 15.30
N PRO A 102 16.31 -4.12 14.17
CA PRO A 102 17.72 -4.48 14.12
C PRO A 102 18.61 -3.56 14.97
N ASN A 103 18.10 -2.40 15.40
CA ASN A 103 18.78 -1.43 16.25
C ASN A 103 18.47 -1.60 17.75
N ALA A 104 17.56 -2.50 18.14
CA ALA A 104 17.15 -2.67 19.53
C ALA A 104 18.33 -2.99 20.47
N GLU A 105 19.20 -3.92 20.09
CA GLU A 105 20.40 -4.28 20.86
C GLU A 105 21.39 -3.12 20.97
N LEU A 106 21.54 -2.31 19.92
CA LEU A 106 22.39 -1.13 19.94
C LEU A 106 21.84 -0.13 20.96
N LEU A 107 20.55 0.18 20.87
CA LEU A 107 19.89 1.13 21.77
C LEU A 107 19.93 0.66 23.22
N ALA A 108 19.77 -0.62 23.49
CA ALA A 108 19.84 -1.18 24.85
C ALA A 108 21.22 -1.03 25.50
N ARG A 109 22.30 -0.93 24.71
CA ARG A 109 23.68 -0.73 25.19
C ARG A 109 24.05 0.74 25.40
N LEU A 110 23.29 1.67 24.82
CA LEU A 110 23.53 3.10 24.98
C LEU A 110 22.97 3.60 26.32
N ASP A 111 23.73 4.48 26.97
CA ASP A 111 23.25 5.22 28.13
C ASP A 111 22.07 6.16 27.74
N PRO A 112 21.36 6.76 28.71
CA PRO A 112 20.21 7.61 28.40
C PRO A 112 20.53 8.78 27.45
N GLU A 113 21.69 9.41 27.61
CA GLU A 113 22.14 10.52 26.77
C GLU A 113 22.45 10.06 25.34
N GLY A 114 23.21 8.97 25.19
CA GLY A 114 23.50 8.37 23.90
C GLY A 114 22.25 7.91 23.15
N ARG A 115 21.26 7.34 23.86
CA ARG A 115 19.94 7.03 23.26
C ARG A 115 19.20 8.27 22.80
N ALA A 116 19.23 9.35 23.58
CA ALA A 116 18.60 10.62 23.20
C ALA A 116 19.29 11.23 21.97
N ALA A 117 20.61 11.26 21.94
CA ALA A 117 21.40 11.74 20.81
C ALA A 117 21.15 10.90 19.55
N TRP A 118 21.08 9.58 19.67
CA TRP A 118 20.77 8.68 18.56
C TRP A 118 19.38 8.94 17.98
N ARG A 119 18.36 9.07 18.84
CA ARG A 119 16.98 9.38 18.39
C ARG A 119 16.90 10.76 17.76
N ALA A 120 17.52 11.75 18.38
CA ALA A 120 17.56 13.11 17.83
C ALA A 120 18.27 13.16 16.46
N ALA A 121 19.30 12.34 16.26
CA ALA A 121 19.93 12.21 14.96
C ALA A 121 19.01 11.53 13.93
N LEU A 122 18.29 10.48 14.32
CA LEU A 122 17.39 9.74 13.43
C LEU A 122 16.18 10.58 13.02
N THR A 123 15.44 11.10 13.99
CA THR A 123 14.12 11.74 13.79
C THR A 123 14.15 13.27 13.88
N GLY A 124 15.28 13.86 14.26
CA GLY A 124 15.46 15.31 14.40
C GLY A 124 15.39 15.80 15.85
N THR A 125 15.88 17.03 16.07
CA THR A 125 16.06 17.61 17.42
C THR A 125 14.89 18.47 17.89
N GLY A 126 13.93 18.79 17.01
CA GLY A 126 12.87 19.77 17.29
C GLY A 126 13.26 21.21 16.98
N LYS A 127 14.53 21.49 16.64
CA LYS A 127 15.02 22.87 16.41
C LYS A 127 14.68 23.40 15.01
N ASP A 128 14.68 22.52 14.01
CA ASP A 128 14.44 22.86 12.61
C ASP A 128 13.12 22.24 12.13
N GLU A 129 12.05 22.54 12.86
CA GLU A 129 10.71 22.04 12.58
C GLU A 129 9.99 22.89 11.52
N ARG A 130 9.28 22.23 10.61
CA ARG A 130 8.40 22.86 9.64
C ARG A 130 7.02 22.24 9.69
N THR A 131 6.01 23.08 9.50
CA THR A 131 4.63 22.62 9.30
C THR A 131 4.30 22.74 7.82
N LEU A 132 3.93 21.62 7.22
CA LEU A 132 3.38 21.54 5.88
C LEU A 132 1.86 21.43 5.97
N SER A 133 1.18 22.09 5.04
CA SER A 133 -0.28 22.08 4.98
C SER A 133 -0.73 21.76 3.56
N ALA A 134 -1.84 21.05 3.44
CA ALA A 134 -2.53 20.85 2.17
C ALA A 134 -4.04 20.75 2.40
N PRO A 135 -4.87 21.14 1.43
CA PRO A 135 -6.32 20.94 1.51
C PRO A 135 -6.67 19.46 1.78
N ASP A 136 -7.66 19.24 2.64
CA ASP A 136 -8.18 17.92 3.04
C ASP A 136 -7.12 16.97 3.64
N SER A 137 -5.99 17.52 4.09
CA SER A 137 -4.97 16.80 4.86
C SER A 137 -4.81 17.43 6.24
N PRO A 138 -4.52 16.63 7.28
CA PRO A 138 -4.03 17.19 8.53
C PRO A 138 -2.68 17.87 8.29
N ASP A 139 -2.39 18.92 9.07
CA ASP A 139 -1.07 19.54 9.06
C ASP A 139 0.01 18.51 9.41
N LEU A 140 1.08 18.48 8.62
CA LEU A 140 2.20 17.59 8.81
C LEU A 140 3.38 18.36 9.37
N ARG A 141 3.79 17.98 10.57
CA ARG A 141 4.94 18.57 11.26
C ARG A 141 6.17 17.70 11.07
N ILE A 142 7.21 18.26 10.47
CA ILE A 142 8.45 17.54 10.12
C ILE A 142 9.66 18.20 10.75
N ASN A 143 10.61 17.39 11.20
CA ASN A 143 11.92 17.85 11.63
C ASN A 143 12.90 17.72 10.48
N THR A 144 13.39 18.86 9.99
CA THR A 144 14.24 18.90 8.79
C THR A 144 15.71 18.60 9.05
N ASP A 145 16.07 18.40 10.31
CA ASP A 145 17.41 18.03 10.77
C ASP A 145 17.56 16.53 11.10
N GLY A 146 16.51 15.72 10.94
CA GLY A 146 16.55 14.27 11.15
C GLY A 146 17.08 13.49 9.94
N CYS A 147 17.79 12.39 10.18
CA CYS A 147 18.30 11.53 9.11
C CYS A 147 17.20 10.88 8.26
N VAL A 148 16.00 10.64 8.80
CA VAL A 148 14.83 10.19 8.01
C VAL A 148 14.46 11.22 6.94
N TYR A 149 14.28 12.49 7.34
CA TYR A 149 13.96 13.57 6.41
C TYR A 149 15.09 13.79 5.40
N LEU A 150 16.34 13.86 5.85
CA LEU A 150 17.50 14.09 4.97
C LEU A 150 17.68 12.93 3.98
N GLY A 151 17.40 11.70 4.39
CA GLY A 151 17.43 10.53 3.52
C GLY A 151 16.38 10.60 2.41
N ARG A 152 15.13 10.96 2.75
CA ARG A 152 14.06 11.17 1.76
C ARG A 152 14.35 12.35 0.84
N MET A 153 14.83 13.46 1.38
CA MET A 153 15.23 14.62 0.59
C MET A 153 16.32 14.26 -0.43
N ALA A 154 17.30 13.43 -0.04
CA ALA A 154 18.34 12.96 -0.96
C ALA A 154 17.80 11.99 -2.02
N LEU A 155 16.80 11.18 -1.69
CA LEU A 155 16.24 10.16 -2.59
C LEU A 155 15.21 10.73 -3.57
N TYR A 156 14.30 11.57 -3.09
CA TYR A 156 13.16 12.09 -3.85
C TYR A 156 13.31 13.56 -4.24
N GLY A 157 14.07 14.35 -3.48
CA GLY A 157 14.18 15.80 -3.63
C GLY A 157 13.38 16.60 -2.59
N SER A 158 13.56 17.92 -2.57
CA SER A 158 12.94 18.85 -1.60
C SER A 158 11.41 18.89 -1.67
N GLU A 159 10.84 18.65 -2.84
CA GLU A 159 9.40 18.78 -3.07
C GLU A 159 8.59 17.57 -2.57
N TRP A 160 9.27 16.47 -2.18
CA TRP A 160 8.64 15.20 -1.86
C TRP A 160 7.57 15.30 -0.76
N GLU A 161 7.92 15.87 0.39
CA GLU A 161 7.01 15.91 1.55
C GLU A 161 5.74 16.72 1.24
N GLN A 162 5.89 17.87 0.54
CA GLN A 162 4.74 18.70 0.15
C GLN A 162 3.90 18.03 -0.94
N ALA A 163 4.53 17.39 -1.94
CA ALA A 163 3.81 16.67 -2.99
C ALA A 163 3.04 15.46 -2.43
N ALA A 164 3.66 14.69 -1.54
CA ALA A 164 3.04 13.53 -0.89
C ALA A 164 1.85 13.96 -0.04
N LEU A 165 1.98 15.01 0.79
CA LEU A 165 0.89 15.56 1.59
C LEU A 165 -0.26 16.06 0.71
N THR A 166 0.07 16.80 -0.36
CA THR A 166 -0.94 17.34 -1.28
C THR A 166 -1.75 16.24 -1.95
N VAL A 167 -1.08 15.20 -2.45
CA VAL A 167 -1.76 14.07 -3.10
C VAL A 167 -2.53 13.22 -2.10
N ALA A 168 -2.08 13.11 -0.84
CA ALA A 168 -2.85 12.46 0.21
C ALA A 168 -4.21 13.15 0.42
N GLY A 169 -4.22 14.48 0.53
CA GLY A 169 -5.47 15.26 0.64
C GLY A 169 -6.38 15.13 -0.59
N LEU A 170 -5.81 15.21 -1.79
CA LEU A 170 -6.56 14.99 -3.03
C LEU A 170 -7.16 13.59 -3.08
N THR A 171 -6.42 12.57 -2.63
CA THR A 171 -6.87 11.17 -2.58
C THR A 171 -8.03 11.03 -1.60
N THR A 172 -7.92 11.58 -0.39
CA THR A 172 -9.01 11.62 0.61
C THR A 172 -10.27 12.27 0.03
N ARG A 173 -10.14 13.44 -0.59
CA ARG A 173 -11.26 14.13 -1.22
C ARG A 173 -11.94 13.29 -2.31
N VAL A 174 -11.16 12.63 -3.17
CA VAL A 174 -11.72 11.75 -4.21
C VAL A 174 -12.47 10.60 -3.57
N ILE A 175 -11.87 9.94 -2.57
CA ILE A 175 -12.50 8.83 -1.85
C ILE A 175 -13.84 9.26 -1.24
N ASP A 176 -13.86 10.35 -0.48
CA ASP A 176 -15.07 10.84 0.18
C ASP A 176 -16.19 11.14 -0.81
N GLN A 177 -15.88 11.78 -1.94
CA GLN A 177 -16.87 12.10 -2.97
C GLN A 177 -17.37 10.84 -3.69
N VAL A 178 -16.50 9.85 -3.92
CA VAL A 178 -16.90 8.55 -4.50
C VAL A 178 -17.82 7.79 -3.55
N LEU A 179 -17.50 7.73 -2.25
CA LEU A 179 -18.32 7.07 -1.25
C LEU A 179 -19.68 7.78 -1.04
N ALA A 180 -19.74 9.08 -1.35
CA ALA A 180 -20.98 9.85 -1.36
C ALA A 180 -21.82 9.68 -2.63
N ASP A 181 -21.24 9.15 -3.72
CA ASP A 181 -21.90 9.05 -5.02
C ASP A 181 -23.15 8.13 -4.96
N PRO A 182 -24.30 8.55 -5.52
CA PRO A 182 -25.51 7.72 -5.53
C PRO A 182 -25.33 6.36 -6.21
N GLY A 183 -24.49 6.28 -7.24
CA GLY A 183 -24.17 5.05 -7.95
C GLY A 183 -23.40 4.07 -7.06
N PHE A 184 -22.37 4.55 -6.36
CA PHE A 184 -21.64 3.78 -5.35
C PHE A 184 -22.58 3.28 -4.25
N ARG A 185 -23.38 4.17 -3.64
CA ARG A 185 -24.32 3.81 -2.57
C ARG A 185 -25.36 2.78 -3.01
N SER A 186 -25.79 2.84 -4.26
CA SER A 186 -26.70 1.85 -4.86
C SER A 186 -26.05 0.49 -5.00
N ALA A 187 -24.82 0.44 -5.48
CA ALA A 187 -24.05 -0.81 -5.57
C ALA A 187 -23.74 -1.38 -4.19
N GLN A 188 -23.38 -0.55 -3.20
CA GLN A 188 -23.14 -1.00 -1.83
C GLN A 188 -24.38 -1.62 -1.19
N ARG A 189 -25.59 -1.10 -1.47
CA ARG A 189 -26.83 -1.74 -0.99
C ARG A 189 -27.03 -3.13 -1.59
N ARG A 190 -26.80 -3.30 -2.91
CA ARG A 190 -26.85 -4.63 -3.54
C ARG A 190 -25.80 -5.58 -2.97
N TRP A 191 -24.60 -5.08 -2.69
CA TRP A 191 -23.56 -5.83 -2.00
C TRP A 191 -24.03 -6.28 -0.61
N ALA A 192 -24.62 -5.37 0.19
CA ALA A 192 -25.13 -5.68 1.52
C ALA A 192 -26.25 -6.73 1.47
N ASP A 193 -27.12 -6.68 0.46
CA ASP A 193 -28.15 -7.70 0.24
C ASP A 193 -27.55 -9.07 -0.09
N CYS A 194 -26.50 -9.12 -0.91
CA CYS A 194 -25.74 -10.35 -1.16
C CYS A 194 -25.09 -10.90 0.12
N MET A 195 -24.46 -10.04 0.93
CA MET A 195 -23.86 -10.46 2.20
C MET A 195 -24.92 -11.03 3.15
N ARG A 196 -26.10 -10.40 3.23
CA ARG A 196 -27.23 -10.89 4.03
C ARG A 196 -27.75 -12.24 3.57
N ALA A 197 -27.84 -12.45 2.25
CA ALA A 197 -28.19 -13.76 1.69
C ALA A 197 -27.16 -14.84 2.04
N ASN A 198 -25.91 -14.45 2.33
CA ASN A 198 -24.84 -15.32 2.80
C ASN A 198 -24.73 -15.39 4.34
N GLY A 199 -25.70 -14.83 5.06
CA GLY A 199 -25.77 -14.87 6.53
C GLY A 199 -24.98 -13.78 7.25
N GLU A 200 -24.44 -12.79 6.54
CA GLU A 200 -23.64 -11.70 7.10
C GLU A 200 -24.46 -10.39 7.15
N GLN A 201 -24.51 -9.73 8.31
CA GLN A 201 -25.33 -8.52 8.53
C GLN A 201 -24.49 -7.24 8.45
N PHE A 202 -23.92 -6.97 7.27
CA PHE A 202 -23.12 -5.77 7.03
C PHE A 202 -23.88 -4.77 6.14
N ALA A 203 -23.81 -3.48 6.49
CA ALA A 203 -24.39 -2.39 5.69
C ALA A 203 -23.34 -1.73 4.78
N THR A 204 -22.07 -1.79 5.17
CA THR A 204 -20.94 -1.20 4.45
C THR A 204 -19.76 -2.16 4.34
N LEU A 205 -18.90 -1.95 3.33
CA LEU A 205 -17.62 -2.67 3.20
C LEU A 205 -16.76 -2.54 4.47
N GLN A 206 -16.82 -1.37 5.13
CA GLN A 206 -16.09 -1.10 6.36
C GLN A 206 -16.63 -1.90 7.54
N ASP A 207 -17.93 -2.24 7.57
CA ASP A 207 -18.49 -3.08 8.62
C ASP A 207 -17.89 -4.50 8.57
N ALA A 208 -17.71 -5.05 7.36
CA ALA A 208 -17.13 -6.38 7.17
C ALA A 208 -15.66 -6.43 7.63
N ARG A 209 -14.85 -5.43 7.22
CA ARG A 209 -13.47 -5.28 7.69
C ARG A 209 -13.40 -5.03 9.20
N GLY A 210 -14.24 -4.11 9.70
CA GLY A 210 -14.33 -3.77 11.12
C GLY A 210 -14.71 -4.95 12.01
N ALA A 211 -15.56 -5.86 11.53
CA ALA A 211 -15.90 -7.08 12.26
C ALA A 211 -14.69 -8.03 12.45
N ILE A 212 -13.74 -8.06 11.51
CA ILE A 212 -12.48 -8.80 11.67
C ILE A 212 -11.51 -8.04 12.57
N GLN A 213 -11.40 -6.72 12.38
CA GLN A 213 -10.53 -5.89 13.21
C GLN A 213 -10.91 -5.96 14.69
N ASN A 214 -12.19 -5.87 15.02
CA ASN A 214 -12.68 -6.00 16.39
C ASN A 214 -12.41 -7.39 16.96
N ALA A 215 -12.70 -8.45 16.19
CA ALA A 215 -12.42 -9.82 16.65
C ALA A 215 -10.91 -10.07 16.86
N ALA A 216 -10.06 -9.49 16.02
CA ALA A 216 -8.61 -9.57 16.17
C ALA A 216 -8.12 -8.77 17.39
N HIS A 217 -8.72 -7.61 17.66
CA HIS A 217 -8.47 -6.83 18.88
C HIS A 217 -8.85 -7.61 20.13
N ASP A 218 -10.05 -8.22 20.14
CA ASP A 218 -10.56 -9.03 21.26
C ASP A 218 -9.69 -10.27 21.51
N ALA A 219 -9.14 -10.87 20.46
CA ALA A 219 -8.17 -11.97 20.57
C ALA A 219 -6.86 -11.53 21.24
N GLY A 220 -6.47 -10.26 21.10
CA GLY A 220 -5.27 -9.69 21.69
C GLY A 220 -4.00 -10.50 21.36
N GLY A 221 -3.24 -10.86 22.39
CA GLY A 221 -2.03 -11.69 22.26
C GLY A 221 -2.27 -13.20 22.16
N ASP A 222 -3.53 -13.67 22.22
CA ASP A 222 -3.83 -15.10 22.10
C ASP A 222 -3.68 -15.54 20.64
N ARG A 223 -2.58 -16.22 20.37
CA ARG A 223 -2.24 -16.74 19.03
C ARG A 223 -3.29 -17.73 18.50
N VAL A 224 -3.89 -18.56 19.35
CA VAL A 224 -4.88 -19.57 18.91
C VAL A 224 -6.20 -18.89 18.54
N ALA A 225 -6.63 -17.92 19.36
CA ALA A 225 -7.80 -17.10 19.05
C ALA A 225 -7.59 -16.31 17.75
N LEU A 226 -6.43 -15.66 17.60
CA LEU A 226 -6.10 -14.88 16.41
C LEU A 226 -6.03 -15.75 15.13
N GLN A 227 -5.53 -16.98 15.22
CA GLN A 227 -5.60 -17.95 14.11
C GLN A 227 -7.05 -18.32 13.73
N ALA A 228 -7.95 -18.40 14.71
CA ALA A 228 -9.38 -18.63 14.44
C ALA A 228 -10.02 -17.42 13.75
N VAL A 229 -9.67 -16.20 14.17
CA VAL A 229 -10.08 -14.97 13.48
C VAL A 229 -9.55 -14.96 12.05
N GLY A 230 -8.29 -15.33 11.81
CA GLY A 230 -7.73 -15.35 10.45
C GLY A 230 -8.41 -16.35 9.52
N ARG A 231 -8.82 -17.52 10.02
CA ARG A 231 -9.66 -18.44 9.24
C ARG A 231 -11.03 -17.85 8.92
N ARG A 232 -11.62 -17.07 9.83
CA ARG A 232 -12.88 -16.34 9.57
C ARG A 232 -12.68 -15.23 8.55
N GLU A 233 -11.58 -14.48 8.65
CA GLU A 233 -11.21 -13.42 7.73
C GLU A 233 -11.14 -13.91 6.29
N LEU A 234 -10.41 -15.01 6.02
CA LEU A 234 -10.30 -15.57 4.67
C LEU A 234 -11.68 -15.91 4.08
N ARG A 235 -12.51 -16.64 4.84
CA ARG A 235 -13.87 -17.00 4.38
C ARG A 235 -14.76 -15.78 4.15
N LEU A 236 -14.66 -14.77 5.01
CA LEU A 236 -15.43 -13.55 4.88
C LEU A 236 -14.99 -12.75 3.65
N ALA A 237 -13.69 -12.57 3.45
CA ALA A 237 -13.12 -11.87 2.31
C ALA A 237 -13.46 -12.54 0.97
N GLU A 238 -13.45 -13.88 0.90
CA GLU A 238 -13.86 -14.62 -0.30
C GLU A 238 -15.33 -14.35 -0.67
N ARG A 239 -16.22 -14.36 0.33
CA ARG A 239 -17.65 -14.01 0.14
C ARG A 239 -17.82 -12.55 -0.25
N ASP A 240 -17.08 -11.66 0.41
CA ASP A 240 -17.09 -10.23 0.13
C ASP A 240 -16.70 -9.97 -1.34
N ALA A 241 -15.56 -10.49 -1.81
CA ALA A 241 -15.14 -10.35 -3.20
C ALA A 241 -16.18 -10.87 -4.21
N ALA A 242 -16.83 -12.01 -3.91
CA ALA A 242 -17.92 -12.53 -4.74
C ALA A 242 -19.14 -11.58 -4.77
N CYS A 243 -19.55 -11.06 -3.61
CA CYS A 243 -20.64 -10.08 -3.52
C CYS A 243 -20.29 -8.72 -4.16
N GLN A 244 -19.04 -8.28 -4.09
CA GLN A 244 -18.57 -7.06 -4.77
C GLN A 244 -18.69 -7.20 -6.28
N ARG A 245 -18.31 -8.37 -6.83
CA ARG A 245 -18.54 -8.67 -8.24
C ARG A 245 -20.02 -8.72 -8.59
N GLN A 246 -20.84 -9.47 -7.84
CA GLN A 246 -22.27 -9.65 -8.15
C GLN A 246 -23.05 -8.33 -8.12
N SER A 247 -22.62 -7.39 -7.29
CA SER A 247 -23.24 -6.08 -7.13
C SER A 247 -22.76 -5.01 -8.13
N ASP A 248 -21.79 -5.36 -9.00
CA ASP A 248 -21.05 -4.46 -9.89
C ASP A 248 -20.33 -3.31 -9.14
N LEU A 249 -19.95 -3.52 -7.88
CA LEU A 249 -19.36 -2.49 -7.03
C LEU A 249 -18.06 -1.88 -7.62
N PRO A 250 -17.09 -2.66 -8.16
CA PRO A 250 -15.90 -2.09 -8.77
C PRO A 250 -16.22 -1.16 -9.96
N GLU A 251 -17.24 -1.47 -10.75
CA GLU A 251 -17.63 -0.63 -11.89
C GLU A 251 -18.35 0.64 -11.45
N ALA A 252 -19.19 0.55 -10.41
CA ALA A 252 -19.80 1.71 -9.80
C ALA A 252 -18.74 2.67 -9.24
N VAL A 253 -17.70 2.14 -8.58
CA VAL A 253 -16.55 2.93 -8.10
C VAL A 253 -15.79 3.56 -9.27
N ARG A 254 -15.45 2.80 -10.33
CA ARG A 254 -14.78 3.35 -11.52
C ARG A 254 -15.56 4.51 -12.14
N THR A 255 -16.87 4.35 -12.27
CA THR A 255 -17.76 5.37 -12.85
C THR A 255 -17.83 6.62 -11.97
N ALA A 256 -18.01 6.45 -10.67
CA ALA A 256 -18.04 7.55 -9.71
C ALA A 256 -16.69 8.28 -9.68
N GLN A 257 -15.57 7.55 -9.59
CA GLN A 257 -14.23 8.13 -9.56
C GLN A 257 -13.94 8.97 -10.81
N LYS A 258 -14.25 8.45 -12.01
CA LYS A 258 -14.06 9.20 -13.26
C LYS A 258 -14.82 10.53 -13.25
N ARG A 259 -16.06 10.53 -12.72
CA ARG A 259 -16.88 11.74 -12.60
C ARG A 259 -16.28 12.74 -11.59
N VAL A 260 -15.91 12.24 -10.41
CA VAL A 260 -15.30 13.04 -9.34
C VAL A 260 -14.00 13.68 -9.81
N GLU A 261 -13.09 12.90 -10.37
CA GLU A 261 -11.81 13.43 -10.86
C GLU A 261 -11.96 14.40 -12.04
N ALA A 262 -12.95 14.20 -12.92
CA ALA A 262 -13.23 15.13 -14.01
C ALA A 262 -13.76 16.48 -13.52
N ALA A 263 -14.35 16.54 -12.33
CA ALA A 263 -14.83 17.77 -11.70
C ALA A 263 -13.73 18.49 -10.89
N LEU A 264 -12.59 17.85 -10.64
CA LEU A 264 -11.47 18.49 -9.95
C LEU A 264 -10.72 19.48 -10.85
N PRO A 265 -10.05 20.50 -10.27
CA PRO A 265 -9.17 21.38 -11.03
C PRO A 265 -8.09 20.59 -11.78
N ALA A 266 -7.73 21.05 -12.99
CA ALA A 266 -6.66 20.42 -13.78
C ALA A 266 -5.29 20.37 -13.06
N SER A 267 -5.08 21.21 -12.04
CA SER A 267 -3.90 21.15 -11.17
C SER A 267 -3.82 19.85 -10.35
N SER A 268 -4.95 19.25 -9.96
CA SER A 268 -4.96 18.02 -9.16
C SER A 268 -4.28 16.86 -9.88
N ARG A 269 -4.55 16.69 -11.18
CA ARG A 269 -3.87 15.67 -12.00
C ARG A 269 -2.38 15.96 -12.18
N ARG A 270 -2.00 17.24 -12.30
CA ARG A 270 -0.57 17.63 -12.39
C ARG A 270 0.17 17.33 -11.08
N GLN A 271 -0.44 17.63 -9.93
CA GLN A 271 0.13 17.34 -8.61
C GLN A 271 0.29 15.83 -8.39
N ALA A 272 -0.70 15.02 -8.79
CA ALA A 272 -0.58 13.57 -8.76
C ALA A 272 0.55 13.05 -9.68
N ALA A 273 0.65 13.59 -10.90
CA ALA A 273 1.72 13.23 -11.83
C ALA A 273 3.12 13.63 -11.31
N GLU A 274 3.24 14.78 -10.65
CA GLU A 274 4.48 15.25 -10.04
C GLU A 274 4.97 14.30 -8.94
N LEU A 275 4.07 13.82 -8.07
CA LEU A 275 4.41 12.80 -7.08
C LEU A 275 4.87 11.50 -7.74
N ALA A 276 4.16 11.05 -8.78
CA ALA A 276 4.52 9.85 -9.52
C ALA A 276 5.92 9.99 -10.17
N ASP A 277 6.24 11.16 -10.71
CA ASP A 277 7.54 11.45 -11.30
C ASP A 277 8.67 11.51 -10.25
N LEU A 278 8.43 12.09 -9.08
CA LEU A 278 9.36 12.07 -7.94
C LEU A 278 9.70 10.63 -7.56
N ARG A 279 8.67 9.77 -7.41
CA ARG A 279 8.85 8.35 -7.10
C ARG A 279 9.58 7.61 -8.22
N LYS A 280 9.22 7.85 -9.48
CA LYS A 280 9.87 7.23 -10.64
C LYS A 280 11.36 7.56 -10.73
N ARG A 281 11.76 8.79 -10.39
CA ARG A 281 13.17 9.18 -10.31
C ARG A 281 13.91 8.40 -9.22
N ALA A 282 13.30 8.23 -8.05
CA ALA A 282 13.87 7.42 -6.96
C ALA A 282 14.00 5.92 -7.32
N LEU A 283 13.15 5.42 -8.21
CA LEU A 283 13.24 4.06 -8.79
C LEU A 283 14.32 3.93 -9.89
N GLY A 284 14.87 5.05 -10.38
CA GLY A 284 15.89 5.05 -11.43
C GLY A 284 17.29 4.62 -10.95
N PRO A 285 18.24 4.40 -11.88
CA PRO A 285 19.64 4.20 -11.51
C PRO A 285 20.16 5.41 -10.73
N ASP A 286 21.07 5.16 -9.79
CA ASP A 286 21.72 6.23 -9.03
C ASP A 286 22.43 7.22 -10.00
N PRO A 287 22.58 8.53 -9.67
CA PRO A 287 23.38 9.49 -10.45
C PRO A 287 24.78 9.02 -10.89
N THR A 288 25.34 7.99 -10.24
CA THR A 288 26.60 7.32 -10.65
C THR A 288 26.45 6.33 -11.81
N GLY A 289 25.25 6.14 -12.37
CA GLY A 289 24.99 5.23 -13.49
C GLY A 289 24.89 3.76 -13.10
N HIS A 290 25.03 3.43 -11.82
CA HIS A 290 24.81 2.08 -11.34
C HIS A 290 23.32 1.76 -11.27
N ARG A 291 22.92 0.70 -11.98
CA ARG A 291 21.59 0.11 -11.82
C ARG A 291 21.51 -0.38 -10.37
N ARG A 292 20.61 0.21 -9.59
CA ARG A 292 20.34 -0.23 -8.22
C ARG A 292 19.68 -1.62 -8.32
N GLU A 293 20.48 -2.67 -8.18
CA GLU A 293 19.95 -4.03 -8.20
C GLU A 293 19.20 -4.31 -6.88
N PRO A 294 18.00 -4.91 -6.93
CA PRO A 294 17.37 -5.42 -5.73
C PRO A 294 18.27 -6.50 -5.14
N SER A 295 18.57 -6.40 -3.85
CA SER A 295 19.37 -7.41 -3.17
C SER A 295 18.63 -8.76 -3.25
N ALA A 296 19.25 -9.75 -3.90
CA ALA A 296 18.69 -11.09 -3.95
C ALA A 296 18.49 -11.62 -2.52
N PRO A 297 17.36 -12.30 -2.22
CA PRO A 297 17.15 -12.88 -0.91
C PRO A 297 18.27 -13.90 -0.62
N LYS A 298 18.98 -13.72 0.50
CA LYS A 298 19.97 -14.69 0.97
C LYS A 298 19.27 -16.04 1.12
N ARG A 299 19.71 -17.03 0.34
CA ARG A 299 19.26 -18.43 0.50
C ARG A 299 19.52 -18.87 1.94
N PRO A 300 18.55 -19.52 2.62
CA PRO A 300 18.79 -20.09 3.92
C PRO A 300 19.90 -21.13 3.84
N ALA A 301 20.85 -21.05 4.77
CA ALA A 301 21.98 -21.97 4.88
C ALA A 301 21.45 -23.41 5.00
N THR A 302 21.89 -24.26 4.09
CA THR A 302 21.55 -25.69 4.07
C THR A 302 22.24 -26.34 5.27
N MET A 303 21.47 -26.83 6.24
CA MET A 303 22.05 -27.61 7.35
C MET A 303 22.67 -28.91 6.81
N PRO A 304 23.84 -29.33 7.32
CA PRO A 304 24.45 -30.59 6.92
C PRO A 304 23.63 -31.77 7.43
N ARG A 305 23.26 -32.68 6.52
CA ARG A 305 22.71 -33.99 6.88
C ARG A 305 23.79 -34.78 7.62
N GLY A 306 23.55 -35.06 8.90
CA GLY A 306 24.35 -35.99 9.69
C GLY A 306 24.33 -37.38 9.05
N GLY A 307 25.53 -37.94 8.85
CA GLY A 307 25.72 -39.32 8.45
C GLY A 307 25.32 -40.29 9.56
N ARG A 308 24.76 -41.42 9.16
CA ARG A 308 24.74 -42.66 9.95
C ARG A 308 25.85 -43.56 9.44
#